data_AF-A0A1G1IJZ5-F1
#
_entry.id   AF-A0A1G1IJZ5-F1
#
_cell.length_a   1.000
_cell.length_b   1.000
_cell.length_c   1.000
_cell.angle_alpha   90.00
_cell.angle_beta   90.00
_cell.angle_gamma   90.00
#
_symmetry.space_group_name_H-M   'P 1'
#
loop_
_entity.id
_entity.type
_entity.pdbx_description
1 polymer ?
#
loop_
_entity_poly.entity_id
_entity_poly.type
_entity_poly.pdbx_seq_one_letter_code
_entity_poly.pdbx_strand_id
1 'polypeptide(L)'
;MDKATEERVISEAFDVVIREYIDFVNKQVGVYMDALAGFAGHHVRVERQIHRVQRPVKSGVNDKGEQVVVWASYEDPTKPDVIHNRIIRATDYLKANSEGGSNAQQHSQAVLVFLFTYWEDEIRPRLAVSKNIELQEIRSDIMGDLRILRNVILHAKGIIYYDKHKDLKKLNNMFAVDQPLHISYENMHQIFVLIKQDCARMLFEWLGVKDGPAQPGDIVDIAIQKGRR
;
A
#
# COMPACT_ATOMS: atom_id res chain seq x y z
N MET A 1 -8.94 32.87 37.17
CA MET A 1 -8.33 31.57 36.86
C MET A 1 -8.06 31.61 35.37
N ASP A 2 -6.83 32.04 35.06
CA ASP A 2 -6.45 32.65 33.80
C ASP A 2 -6.18 31.63 32.69
N LYS A 3 -6.33 32.10 31.44
CA LYS A 3 -5.94 31.51 30.15
C LYS A 3 -4.47 31.07 30.05
N ALA A 4 -3.75 31.03 31.15
CA ALA A 4 -2.35 30.65 31.31
C ALA A 4 -2.13 29.14 31.41
N THR A 5 -3.12 28.32 31.06
CA THR A 5 -2.86 27.01 30.45
C THR A 5 -2.47 27.23 28.98
N GLU A 6 -1.42 28.04 28.82
CA GLU A 6 -0.58 28.13 27.64
C GLU A 6 0.07 26.75 27.46
N GLU A 7 -0.69 25.80 26.91
CA GLU A 7 -0.07 24.84 26.01
C GLU A 7 0.52 25.67 24.88
N ARG A 8 1.78 26.08 25.07
CA ARG A 8 2.71 26.30 23.98
C ARG A 8 2.69 25.01 23.19
N VAL A 9 1.79 24.93 22.21
CA VAL A 9 2.00 24.12 21.02
C VAL A 9 3.33 24.63 20.48
N ILE A 10 4.41 23.93 20.81
CA ILE A 10 5.68 24.09 20.11
C ILE A 10 5.34 23.71 18.70
N SER A 11 5.05 24.71 17.88
CA SER A 11 4.73 24.51 16.47
C SER A 11 5.98 23.92 15.83
N GLU A 12 5.92 22.62 15.52
CA GLU A 12 7.02 21.93 14.86
C GLU A 12 7.32 22.64 13.53
N ALA A 13 8.60 22.70 13.16
CA ALA A 13 8.98 23.30 11.90
C ALA A 13 8.37 22.48 10.73
N PHE A 14 7.75 23.17 9.77
CA PHE A 14 7.04 22.55 8.64
C PHE A 14 7.90 21.52 7.90
N ASP A 15 9.20 21.79 7.75
CA ASP A 15 10.13 20.89 7.07
C ASP A 15 10.39 19.60 7.85
N VAL A 16 10.34 19.63 9.18
CA VAL A 16 10.46 18.43 10.03
C VAL A 16 9.24 17.54 9.82
N VAL A 17 8.03 18.12 9.82
CA VAL A 17 6.77 17.37 9.61
C VAL A 17 6.74 16.71 8.22
N ILE A 18 7.17 17.42 7.17
CA ILE A 18 7.25 16.82 5.82
C ILE A 18 8.30 15.70 5.76
N ARG A 19 9.47 15.88 6.38
CA ARG A 19 10.51 14.83 6.43
C ARG A 19 10.02 13.58 7.12
N GLU A 20 9.28 13.72 8.22
CA GLU A 20 8.65 12.60 8.91
C GLU A 20 7.71 11.83 7.98
N TYR A 21 6.89 12.53 7.19
CA TYR A 21 6.03 11.86 6.23
C TYR A 21 6.82 11.18 5.10
N ILE A 22 7.89 11.79 4.60
CA ILE A 22 8.79 11.15 3.63
C ILE A 22 9.39 9.86 4.20
N ASP A 23 9.83 9.88 5.46
CA ASP A 23 10.37 8.70 6.13
C ASP A 23 9.30 7.62 6.32
N PHE A 24 8.08 8.01 6.64
CA PHE A 24 6.94 7.10 6.67
C PHE A 24 6.67 6.47 5.29
N VAL A 25 6.65 7.25 4.22
CA VAL A 25 6.50 6.76 2.85
C VAL A 25 7.63 5.77 2.51
N ASN A 26 8.87 6.07 2.87
CA ASN A 26 10.02 5.17 2.66
C ASN A 26 9.86 3.84 3.41
N LYS A 27 9.33 3.86 4.64
CA LYS A 27 9.01 2.63 5.38
C LYS A 27 7.94 1.82 4.67
N GLN A 28 6.89 2.48 4.15
CA GLN A 28 5.83 1.79 3.39
C GLN A 28 6.34 1.18 2.09
N VAL A 29 7.26 1.85 1.39
CA VAL A 29 7.96 1.28 0.24
C VAL A 29 8.69 0.00 0.63
N GLY A 30 9.45 0.02 1.73
CA GLY A 30 10.18 -1.16 2.20
C GLY A 30 9.25 -2.34 2.47
N VAL A 31 8.19 -2.12 3.28
CA VAL A 31 7.18 -3.14 3.58
C VAL A 31 6.53 -3.69 2.31
N TYR A 32 6.19 -2.81 1.36
CA TYR A 32 5.61 -3.21 0.09
C TYR A 32 6.55 -4.12 -0.71
N MET A 33 7.81 -3.71 -0.88
CA MET A 33 8.79 -4.47 -1.66
C MET A 33 9.09 -5.83 -1.00
N ASP A 34 9.27 -5.86 0.32
CA ASP A 34 9.54 -7.08 1.07
C ASP A 34 8.36 -8.05 1.01
N ALA A 35 7.13 -7.55 1.10
CA ALA A 35 5.92 -8.36 0.98
C ALA A 35 5.79 -8.98 -0.42
N LEU A 36 6.02 -8.20 -1.49
CA LEU A 36 5.97 -8.72 -2.86
C LEU A 36 7.05 -9.79 -3.10
N ALA A 37 8.27 -9.57 -2.61
CA ALA A 37 9.34 -10.57 -2.67
C ALA A 37 8.95 -11.85 -1.90
N GLY A 38 8.30 -11.70 -0.75
CA GLY A 38 7.73 -12.81 0.03
C GLY A 38 6.69 -13.60 -0.75
N PHE A 39 5.72 -12.93 -1.39
CA PHE A 39 4.70 -13.58 -2.21
C PHE A 39 5.33 -14.35 -3.39
N ALA A 40 6.24 -13.72 -4.12
CA ALA A 40 6.94 -14.35 -5.23
C ALA A 40 7.78 -15.56 -4.77
N GLY A 41 8.52 -15.43 -3.67
CA GLY A 41 9.28 -16.53 -3.08
C GLY A 41 8.40 -17.70 -2.65
N HIS A 42 7.25 -17.42 -2.05
CA HIS A 42 6.27 -18.44 -1.68
C HIS A 42 5.62 -19.11 -2.89
N HIS A 43 5.30 -18.36 -3.94
CA HIS A 43 4.81 -18.89 -5.21
C HIS A 43 5.79 -19.94 -5.76
N VAL A 44 7.05 -19.54 -5.98
CA VAL A 44 8.10 -20.42 -6.52
C VAL A 44 8.32 -21.66 -5.64
N ARG A 45 8.31 -21.50 -4.32
CA ARG A 45 8.50 -22.62 -3.39
C ARG A 45 7.38 -23.66 -3.50
N VAL A 46 6.13 -23.21 -3.48
CA VAL A 46 4.95 -24.10 -3.55
C VAL A 46 4.81 -24.72 -4.93
N GLU A 47 5.07 -23.96 -6.00
CA GLU A 47 5.04 -24.44 -7.37
C GLU A 47 5.98 -25.63 -7.57
N ARG A 48 7.23 -25.53 -7.08
CA ARG A 48 8.21 -26.63 -7.14
C ARG A 48 7.79 -27.88 -6.36
N GLN A 49 6.87 -27.75 -5.42
CA GLN A 49 6.45 -28.82 -4.53
C GLN A 49 5.02 -29.28 -4.80
N ILE A 50 4.34 -28.72 -5.79
CA ILE A 50 2.92 -28.95 -6.01
C ILE A 50 2.59 -30.43 -6.21
N HIS A 51 3.44 -31.16 -6.94
CA HIS A 51 3.28 -32.61 -7.13
C HIS A 51 3.47 -33.43 -5.86
N ARG A 52 4.22 -32.91 -4.87
CA ARG A 52 4.37 -33.56 -3.56
C ARG A 52 3.16 -33.26 -2.68
N VAL A 53 2.72 -32.00 -2.64
CA VAL A 53 1.58 -31.53 -1.82
C VAL A 53 0.25 -32.09 -2.32
N GLN A 54 0.07 -32.18 -3.64
CA GLN A 54 -1.12 -32.75 -4.26
C GLN A 54 -1.04 -34.27 -4.38
N ARG A 55 -0.05 -34.96 -3.80
CA ARG A 55 -0.06 -36.43 -3.85
C ARG A 55 -0.97 -36.96 -2.73
N PRO A 56 -1.90 -37.87 -3.03
CA PRO A 56 -2.54 -38.68 -2.01
C PRO A 56 -1.45 -39.46 -1.24
N VAL A 57 -1.37 -39.25 0.07
CA VAL A 57 -0.48 -40.00 0.97
C VAL A 57 -1.11 -41.34 1.32
N LYS A 58 -2.44 -41.39 1.39
CA LYS A 58 -3.20 -42.61 1.68
C LYS A 58 -4.57 -42.52 1.03
N SER A 59 -5.01 -43.61 0.41
CA SER A 59 -6.41 -43.82 0.02
C SER A 59 -6.94 -45.00 0.83
N GLY A 60 -8.12 -44.85 1.43
CA GLY A 60 -8.76 -45.90 2.22
C GLY A 60 -10.28 -45.77 2.21
N VAL A 61 -10.93 -46.63 2.98
CA VAL A 61 -12.38 -46.60 3.18
C VAL A 61 -12.62 -46.30 4.66
N ASN A 62 -13.50 -45.34 4.98
CA ASN A 62 -13.83 -45.03 6.37
C ASN A 62 -14.79 -46.09 6.97
N ASP A 63 -15.08 -45.96 8.26
CA ASP A 63 -15.96 -46.89 9.00
C ASP A 63 -17.40 -46.95 8.46
N LYS A 64 -17.79 -46.00 7.59
CA LYS A 64 -19.09 -45.92 6.91
C LYS A 64 -19.07 -46.47 5.49
N GLY A 65 -17.94 -47.02 5.03
CA GLY A 65 -17.81 -47.55 3.67
C GLY A 65 -17.49 -46.51 2.59
N GLU A 66 -17.22 -45.25 2.96
CA GLU A 66 -16.96 -44.16 2.01
C GLU A 66 -15.47 -44.08 1.67
N GLN A 67 -15.18 -43.77 0.40
CA GLN A 67 -13.82 -43.64 -0.10
C GLN A 67 -13.18 -42.33 0.41
N VAL A 68 -12.09 -42.42 1.16
CA VAL A 68 -11.38 -41.27 1.73
C VAL A 68 -9.96 -41.19 1.15
N VAL A 69 -9.61 -39.99 0.67
CA VAL A 69 -8.29 -39.66 0.12
C VAL A 69 -7.61 -38.65 1.04
N VAL A 70 -6.47 -39.02 1.61
CA VAL A 70 -5.64 -38.19 2.47
C VAL A 70 -4.56 -37.53 1.62
N TRP A 71 -4.53 -36.20 1.56
CA TRP A 71 -3.55 -35.43 0.80
C TRP A 71 -2.32 -35.12 1.66
N ALA A 72 -1.17 -34.89 1.01
CA ALA A 72 0.05 -34.44 1.66
C ALA A 72 -0.11 -32.96 2.07
N SER A 73 -0.85 -32.73 3.16
CA SER A 73 -0.77 -31.46 3.86
C SER A 73 0.66 -31.27 4.38
N TYR A 74 1.09 -30.02 4.48
CA TYR A 74 2.33 -29.64 5.15
C TYR A 74 2.32 -29.95 6.66
N GLU A 75 1.20 -30.44 7.20
CA GLU A 75 0.95 -30.62 8.63
C GLU A 75 0.24 -31.93 8.92
N ASP A 76 0.46 -32.44 10.13
CA ASP A 76 0.03 -33.75 10.63
C ASP A 76 -1.49 -33.79 10.88
N PRO A 77 -2.29 -34.49 10.05
CA PRO A 77 -3.75 -34.57 10.20
C PRO A 77 -4.19 -35.42 11.40
N THR A 78 -3.26 -36.01 12.17
CA THR A 78 -3.56 -36.81 13.37
C THR A 78 -3.60 -35.98 14.66
N LYS A 79 -3.33 -34.67 14.60
CA LYS A 79 -3.43 -33.75 15.74
C LYS A 79 -4.75 -32.97 15.71
N PRO A 80 -5.77 -33.37 16.49
CA PRO A 80 -7.10 -32.74 16.50
C PRO A 80 -7.11 -31.31 17.05
N ASP A 81 -6.02 -30.87 17.69
CA ASP A 81 -5.92 -29.56 18.35
C ASP A 81 -5.43 -28.43 17.41
N VAL A 82 -5.16 -28.73 16.14
CA VAL A 82 -4.78 -27.71 15.15
C VAL A 82 -6.05 -27.12 14.52
N ILE A 83 -6.56 -26.03 15.12
CA ILE A 83 -7.58 -25.20 14.48
C ILE A 83 -6.93 -24.53 13.27
N HIS A 84 -7.36 -24.92 12.07
CA HIS A 84 -6.81 -24.40 10.83
C HIS A 84 -7.34 -22.98 10.60
N ASN A 85 -6.47 -21.97 10.67
CA ASN A 85 -6.87 -20.58 10.43
C ASN A 85 -7.26 -20.30 8.96
N ARG A 86 -6.79 -21.11 8.00
CA ARG A 86 -7.18 -21.01 6.58
C ARG A 86 -6.94 -22.34 5.84
N ILE A 87 -7.98 -22.87 5.19
CA ILE A 87 -7.89 -24.01 4.27
C ILE A 87 -7.99 -23.47 2.84
N ILE A 88 -6.99 -23.73 1.99
CA ILE A 88 -6.93 -23.27 0.60
C ILE A 88 -6.32 -24.32 -0.32
N ARG A 89 -6.79 -24.41 -1.57
CA ARG A 89 -6.19 -25.31 -2.58
C ARG A 89 -4.84 -24.77 -3.03
N ALA A 90 -3.89 -25.65 -3.34
CA ALA A 90 -2.58 -25.25 -3.83
C ALA A 90 -2.66 -24.36 -5.10
N THR A 91 -3.61 -24.65 -6.00
CA THR A 91 -3.86 -23.84 -7.20
C THR A 91 -4.31 -22.42 -6.88
N ASP A 92 -5.21 -22.27 -5.90
CA ASP A 92 -5.73 -20.97 -5.47
C ASP A 92 -4.66 -20.18 -4.70
N TYR A 93 -3.81 -20.89 -3.94
CA TYR A 93 -2.66 -20.29 -3.27
C TYR A 93 -1.64 -19.74 -4.27
N LEU A 94 -1.30 -20.50 -5.32
CA LEU A 94 -0.42 -20.03 -6.38
C LEU A 94 -1.02 -18.81 -7.08
N LYS A 95 -2.30 -18.87 -7.48
CA LYS A 95 -2.99 -17.72 -8.10
C LYS A 95 -3.04 -16.49 -7.19
N ALA A 96 -3.18 -16.68 -5.88
CA ALA A 96 -3.20 -15.57 -4.94
C ALA A 96 -1.83 -14.88 -4.77
N ASN A 97 -0.73 -15.64 -4.87
CA ASN A 97 0.64 -15.16 -4.69
C ASN A 97 1.39 -14.90 -6.01
N SER A 98 0.76 -15.11 -7.16
CA SER A 98 1.34 -14.76 -8.45
C SER A 98 1.56 -13.26 -8.54
N GLU A 99 2.39 -12.83 -9.50
CA GLU A 99 2.49 -11.42 -9.86
C GLU A 99 1.10 -10.85 -10.18
N GLY A 100 0.79 -9.67 -9.61
CA GLY A 100 -0.55 -9.06 -9.72
C GLY A 100 -1.69 -9.84 -9.06
N GLY A 101 -1.40 -10.94 -8.36
CA GLY A 101 -2.38 -11.80 -7.69
C GLY A 101 -3.11 -11.11 -6.52
N SER A 102 -4.12 -11.78 -5.98
CA SER A 102 -5.01 -11.18 -4.97
C SER A 102 -4.30 -10.74 -3.69
N ASN A 103 -3.18 -11.38 -3.30
CA ASN A 103 -2.41 -10.96 -2.13
C ASN A 103 -1.65 -9.66 -2.42
N ALA A 104 -1.01 -9.56 -3.59
CA ALA A 104 -0.33 -8.33 -4.02
C ALA A 104 -1.32 -7.17 -4.17
N GLN A 105 -2.52 -7.40 -4.73
CA GLN A 105 -3.57 -6.40 -4.85
C GLN A 105 -4.08 -5.92 -3.49
N GLN A 106 -4.42 -6.84 -2.58
CA GLN A 106 -4.87 -6.49 -1.23
C GLN A 106 -3.80 -5.71 -0.46
N HIS A 107 -2.54 -6.12 -0.58
CA HIS A 107 -1.44 -5.42 0.08
C HIS A 107 -1.24 -4.01 -0.49
N SER A 108 -1.26 -3.85 -1.82
CA SER A 108 -1.17 -2.55 -2.48
C SER A 108 -2.28 -1.61 -2.02
N GLN A 109 -3.54 -2.09 -1.99
CA GLN A 109 -4.68 -1.33 -1.51
C GLN A 109 -4.54 -0.92 -0.04
N ALA A 110 -4.08 -1.83 0.83
CA ALA A 110 -3.84 -1.54 2.23
C ALA A 110 -2.77 -0.44 2.42
N VAL A 111 -1.68 -0.50 1.66
CA VAL A 111 -0.63 0.53 1.68
C VAL A 111 -1.18 1.89 1.26
N LEU A 112 -1.97 1.98 0.18
CA LEU A 112 -2.59 3.25 -0.23
C LEU A 112 -3.51 3.84 0.84
N VAL A 113 -4.34 3.00 1.46
CA VAL A 113 -5.22 3.43 2.56
C VAL A 113 -4.38 3.95 3.73
N PHE A 114 -3.27 3.31 4.06
CA PHE A 114 -2.43 3.71 5.18
C PHE A 114 -1.66 5.02 4.91
N LEU A 115 -1.13 5.18 3.69
CA LEU A 115 -0.50 6.43 3.24
C LEU A 115 -1.43 7.63 3.35
N PHE A 116 -2.67 7.48 2.89
CA PHE A 116 -3.66 8.55 2.97
C PHE A 116 -4.12 8.80 4.40
N THR A 117 -4.44 7.75 5.15
CA THR A 117 -4.95 7.89 6.54
C THR A 117 -3.92 8.61 7.41
N TYR A 118 -2.66 8.21 7.37
CA TYR A 118 -1.60 8.90 8.14
C TYR A 118 -1.38 10.34 7.67
N TRP A 119 -1.50 10.61 6.36
CA TRP A 119 -1.45 11.98 5.86
C TRP A 119 -2.59 12.84 6.44
N GLU A 120 -3.83 12.39 6.33
CA GLU A 120 -5.01 13.18 6.69
C GLU A 120 -5.15 13.36 8.20
N ASP A 121 -4.86 12.33 8.99
CA ASP A 121 -5.10 12.32 10.43
C ASP A 121 -3.94 12.94 11.22
N GLU A 122 -2.69 12.77 10.76
CA GLU A 122 -1.50 13.18 11.54
C GLU A 122 -0.74 14.33 10.87
N ILE A 123 -0.38 14.17 9.60
CA ILE A 123 0.57 15.08 8.94
C ILE A 123 -0.09 16.40 8.55
N ARG A 124 -1.22 16.34 7.84
CA ARG A 124 -1.91 17.52 7.31
C ARG A 124 -2.33 18.51 8.41
N PRO A 125 -2.86 18.08 9.57
CA PRO A 125 -3.14 18.98 10.69
C PRO A 125 -1.89 19.65 11.25
N ARG A 126 -0.81 18.90 11.45
CA ARG A 126 0.48 19.44 11.94
C ARG A 126 1.04 20.49 10.97
N LEU A 127 0.96 20.25 9.66
CA LEU A 127 1.39 21.23 8.64
C LEU A 127 0.57 22.54 8.68
N ALA A 128 -0.74 22.45 8.92
CA ALA A 128 -1.60 23.62 9.05
C ALA A 128 -1.21 24.48 10.28
N VAL A 129 -0.94 23.82 11.42
CA VAL A 129 -0.43 24.45 12.64
C VAL A 129 0.95 25.08 12.40
N SER A 130 1.87 24.39 11.73
CA SER A 130 3.21 24.92 11.38
C SER A 130 3.15 26.19 10.55
N LYS A 131 2.17 26.32 9.65
CA LYS A 131 1.96 27.51 8.82
C LYS A 131 1.03 28.56 9.44
N ASN A 132 0.40 28.26 10.59
CA ASN A 132 -0.66 29.06 11.18
C ASN A 132 -1.77 29.42 10.17
N ILE A 133 -2.22 28.40 9.44
CA ILE A 133 -3.31 28.50 8.45
C ILE A 133 -4.36 27.44 8.73
N GLU A 134 -5.53 27.61 8.12
CA GLU A 134 -6.60 26.63 8.19
C GLU A 134 -6.27 25.33 7.45
N LEU A 135 -6.83 24.20 7.92
CA LEU A 135 -6.54 22.86 7.37
C LEU A 135 -6.85 22.74 5.86
N GLN A 136 -7.91 23.41 5.39
CA GLN A 136 -8.30 23.43 3.96
C GLN A 136 -7.28 24.14 3.06
N GLU A 137 -6.40 24.97 3.61
CA GLU A 137 -5.36 25.66 2.85
C GLU A 137 -4.15 24.74 2.58
N ILE A 138 -4.00 23.64 3.32
CA ILE A 138 -3.04 22.58 2.98
C ILE A 138 -3.61 21.74 1.83
N ARG A 139 -3.13 22.01 0.61
CA ARG A 139 -3.60 21.37 -0.64
C ARG A 139 -2.55 20.43 -1.23
N SER A 140 -3.02 19.26 -1.66
CA SER A 140 -2.24 18.24 -2.35
C SER A 140 -3.13 17.51 -3.36
N ASP A 141 -2.76 17.56 -4.63
CA ASP A 141 -3.51 16.85 -5.69
C ASP A 141 -3.36 15.33 -5.54
N ILE A 142 -2.16 14.84 -5.23
CA ILE A 142 -1.93 13.40 -5.06
C ILE A 142 -2.69 12.85 -3.84
N MET A 143 -2.76 13.57 -2.73
CA MET A 143 -3.57 13.14 -1.58
C MET A 143 -5.07 13.23 -1.87
N GLY A 144 -5.48 14.20 -2.69
CA GLY A 144 -6.84 14.28 -3.22
C GLY A 144 -7.21 13.03 -4.03
N ASP A 145 -6.31 12.56 -4.90
CA ASP A 145 -6.49 11.33 -5.67
C ASP A 145 -6.48 10.08 -4.76
N LEU A 146 -5.56 10.00 -3.78
CA LEU A 146 -5.53 8.88 -2.83
C LEU A 146 -6.80 8.81 -1.97
N ARG A 147 -7.41 9.95 -1.62
CA ARG A 147 -8.71 10.00 -0.95
C ARG A 147 -9.79 9.32 -1.80
N ILE A 148 -9.79 9.60 -3.11
CA ILE A 148 -10.73 8.98 -4.06
C ILE A 148 -10.47 7.48 -4.15
N LEU A 149 -9.22 7.05 -4.31
CA LEU A 149 -8.87 5.63 -4.36
C LEU A 149 -9.24 4.90 -3.07
N ARG A 150 -8.99 5.48 -1.89
CA ARG A 150 -9.44 4.93 -0.61
C ARG A 150 -10.96 4.75 -0.58
N ASN A 151 -11.72 5.73 -1.04
CA ASN A 151 -13.18 5.61 -1.11
C ASN A 151 -13.60 4.46 -2.04
N VAL A 152 -12.94 4.30 -3.19
CA VAL A 152 -13.18 3.19 -4.11
C VAL A 152 -12.88 1.83 -3.45
N ILE A 153 -11.72 1.70 -2.80
CA ILE A 153 -11.28 0.49 -2.08
C ILE A 153 -12.29 0.10 -1.00
N LEU A 154 -12.69 1.06 -0.14
CA LEU A 154 -13.50 0.77 1.04
C LEU A 154 -14.99 0.66 0.76
N HIS A 155 -15.51 1.35 -0.27
CA HIS A 155 -16.96 1.51 -0.43
C HIS A 155 -17.50 1.16 -1.82
N ALA A 156 -16.67 1.18 -2.88
CA ALA A 156 -17.13 0.93 -4.24
C ALA A 156 -16.85 -0.50 -4.75
N LYS A 157 -16.65 -1.47 -3.82
CA LYS A 157 -16.22 -2.84 -4.13
C LYS A 157 -14.93 -2.88 -4.96
N GLY A 158 -14.10 -1.84 -4.85
CA GLY A 158 -12.90 -1.68 -5.65
C GLY A 158 -13.17 -1.46 -7.14
N ILE A 159 -14.29 -0.87 -7.56
CA ILE A 159 -14.54 -0.49 -8.97
C ILE A 159 -14.45 1.03 -9.12
N ILE A 160 -13.68 1.51 -10.11
CA ILE A 160 -13.56 2.95 -10.40
C ILE A 160 -14.63 3.36 -11.40
N TYR A 161 -15.76 3.85 -10.91
CA TYR A 161 -16.81 4.43 -11.75
C TYR A 161 -16.42 5.81 -12.29
N TYR A 162 -17.10 6.24 -13.36
CA TYR A 162 -16.84 7.52 -14.04
C TYR A 162 -16.89 8.74 -13.10
N ASP A 163 -17.81 8.76 -12.14
CA ASP A 163 -17.97 9.86 -11.19
C ASP A 163 -16.75 10.06 -10.29
N LYS A 164 -16.02 8.98 -9.97
CA LYS A 164 -14.75 9.01 -9.23
C LYS A 164 -13.57 9.26 -10.15
N HIS A 165 -13.56 8.61 -11.31
CA HIS A 165 -12.45 8.72 -12.25
C HIS A 165 -12.21 10.15 -12.73
N LYS A 166 -13.28 10.88 -13.08
CA LYS A 166 -13.18 12.26 -13.60
C LYS A 166 -12.54 13.25 -12.62
N ASP A 167 -12.57 12.93 -11.31
CA ASP A 167 -12.04 13.79 -10.25
C ASP A 167 -10.55 13.50 -9.96
N LEU A 168 -9.98 12.45 -10.55
CA LEU A 168 -8.54 12.15 -10.47
C LEU A 168 -7.73 13.17 -11.28
N LYS A 169 -6.68 13.72 -10.67
CA LYS A 169 -5.82 14.75 -11.30
C LYS A 169 -4.47 14.21 -11.77
N LYS A 170 -3.79 13.47 -10.90
CA LYS A 170 -2.44 12.92 -11.10
C LYS A 170 -2.48 11.44 -11.48
N LEU A 171 -3.51 10.72 -11.05
CA LEU A 171 -3.64 9.28 -11.24
C LEU A 171 -4.65 8.87 -12.33
N ASN A 172 -5.24 9.84 -13.05
CA ASN A 172 -6.27 9.59 -14.06
C ASN A 172 -5.83 8.63 -15.18
N ASN A 173 -4.58 8.71 -15.62
CA ASN A 173 -4.07 7.88 -16.70
C ASN A 173 -3.65 6.47 -16.24
N MET A 174 -3.71 6.17 -14.93
CA MET A 174 -3.27 4.88 -14.39
C MET A 174 -4.40 3.85 -14.30
N PHE A 175 -5.65 4.30 -14.33
CA PHE A 175 -6.81 3.45 -14.09
C PHE A 175 -7.89 3.69 -15.13
N ALA A 176 -8.64 2.63 -15.47
CA ALA A 176 -9.72 2.70 -16.42
C ALA A 176 -11.08 2.86 -15.71
N VAL A 177 -12.01 3.52 -16.40
CA VAL A 177 -13.41 3.68 -15.97
C VAL A 177 -14.14 2.33 -16.02
N ASP A 178 -15.01 2.10 -15.05
CA ASP A 178 -15.86 0.91 -14.89
C ASP A 178 -15.07 -0.41 -14.84
N GLN A 179 -13.81 -0.33 -14.41
CA GLN A 179 -12.94 -1.48 -14.20
C GLN A 179 -12.62 -1.67 -12.71
N PRO A 180 -12.35 -2.92 -12.27
CA PRO A 180 -11.75 -3.17 -10.98
C PRO A 180 -10.44 -2.38 -10.83
N LEU A 181 -10.24 -1.78 -9.66
CA LEU A 181 -9.01 -1.15 -9.25
C LEU A 181 -7.93 -2.22 -9.16
N HIS A 182 -7.14 -2.28 -10.23
CA HIS A 182 -5.94 -3.08 -10.30
C HIS A 182 -4.73 -2.15 -10.16
N ILE A 183 -3.93 -2.36 -9.13
CA ILE A 183 -2.74 -1.58 -8.87
C ILE A 183 -1.54 -2.45 -9.22
N SER A 184 -0.94 -2.19 -10.37
CA SER A 184 0.30 -2.87 -10.78
C SER A 184 1.48 -2.40 -9.94
N TYR A 185 2.62 -3.07 -10.11
CA TYR A 185 3.89 -2.65 -9.52
C TYR A 185 4.28 -1.23 -9.98
N GLU A 186 4.14 -0.96 -11.27
CA GLU A 186 4.44 0.34 -11.88
C GLU A 186 3.50 1.42 -11.34
N ASN A 187 2.21 1.11 -11.19
CA ASN A 187 1.25 2.04 -10.60
C ASN A 187 1.63 2.38 -9.15
N MET A 188 1.98 1.39 -8.32
CA MET A 188 2.44 1.63 -6.94
C MET A 188 3.73 2.46 -6.90
N HIS A 189 4.72 2.12 -7.72
CA HIS A 189 5.97 2.87 -7.83
C HIS A 189 5.72 4.33 -8.19
N GLN A 190 4.92 4.58 -9.23
CA GLN A 190 4.59 5.93 -9.66
C GLN A 190 3.82 6.72 -8.60
N ILE A 191 2.92 6.07 -7.84
CA ILE A 191 2.23 6.70 -6.70
C ILE A 191 3.25 7.13 -5.63
N PHE A 192 4.20 6.28 -5.25
CA PHE A 192 5.24 6.65 -4.29
C PHE A 192 6.07 7.84 -4.76
N VAL A 193 6.44 7.86 -6.04
CA VAL A 193 7.16 8.98 -6.65
C VAL A 193 6.32 10.25 -6.58
N LEU A 194 5.06 10.24 -7.02
CA LEU A 194 4.17 11.40 -7.00
C LEU A 194 3.97 11.96 -5.59
N ILE A 195 3.89 11.10 -4.56
CA ILE A 195 3.83 11.54 -3.16
C ILE A 195 5.12 12.30 -2.79
N LYS A 196 6.30 11.74 -3.09
CA LYS A 196 7.58 12.37 -2.78
C LYS A 196 7.78 13.68 -3.54
N GLN A 197 7.35 13.74 -4.80
CA GLN A 197 7.34 14.97 -5.59
C GLN A 197 6.48 16.05 -4.93
N ASP A 198 5.30 15.69 -4.43
CA ASP A 198 4.42 16.65 -3.75
C ASP A 198 4.99 17.12 -2.41
N CYS A 199 5.62 16.23 -1.64
CA CYS A 199 6.37 16.62 -0.43
C CYS A 199 7.51 17.58 -0.76
N ALA A 200 8.28 17.31 -1.82
CA ALA A 200 9.36 18.19 -2.27
C ALA A 200 8.81 19.57 -2.71
N ARG A 201 7.69 19.60 -3.45
CA ARG A 201 6.99 20.84 -3.81
C ARG A 201 6.64 21.65 -2.55
N MET A 202 6.02 21.02 -1.56
CA MET A 202 5.64 21.70 -0.31
C MET A 202 6.86 22.24 0.46
N LEU A 203 7.97 21.50 0.50
CA LEU A 203 9.22 21.96 1.10
C LEU A 203 9.82 23.17 0.38
N PHE A 204 9.79 23.16 -0.95
CA PHE A 204 10.33 24.26 -1.76
C PHE A 204 9.51 25.52 -1.58
N GLU A 205 8.17 25.39 -1.58
CA GLU A 205 7.25 26.48 -1.26
C GLU A 205 7.50 27.04 0.14
N TRP A 206 7.73 26.18 1.13
CA TRP A 206 8.04 26.59 2.50
C TRP A 206 9.38 27.34 2.60
N LEU A 207 10.42 26.85 1.93
CA LEU A 207 11.75 27.46 1.95
C LEU A 207 11.88 28.68 1.04
N GLY A 208 10.84 29.00 0.24
CA GLY A 208 10.88 30.08 -0.74
C GLY A 208 11.84 29.84 -1.90
N VAL A 209 12.21 28.58 -2.16
CA VAL A 209 13.16 28.19 -3.22
C VAL A 209 12.40 28.11 -4.54
N LYS A 210 12.66 29.05 -5.45
CA LYS A 210 12.08 29.06 -6.81
C LYS A 210 12.97 28.36 -7.83
N ASP A 211 14.27 28.61 -7.76
CA ASP A 211 15.26 28.07 -8.70
C ASP A 211 16.34 27.27 -7.95
N GLY A 212 15.95 26.09 -7.47
CA GLY A 212 16.88 25.14 -6.85
C GLY A 212 17.69 24.36 -7.90
N PRO A 213 18.85 23.78 -7.54
CA PRO A 213 19.65 22.92 -8.44
C PRO A 213 18.96 21.60 -8.83
N ALA A 214 17.86 21.26 -8.15
CA ALA A 214 16.95 20.17 -8.49
C ALA A 214 15.52 20.68 -8.27
N GLN A 215 14.58 20.21 -9.08
CA GLN A 215 13.16 20.53 -9.00
C GLN A 215 12.38 19.30 -8.49
N PRO A 216 11.19 19.49 -7.88
CA PRO A 216 10.38 18.35 -7.42
C PRO A 216 10.13 17.30 -8.50
N GLY A 217 9.91 17.73 -9.75
CA GLY A 217 9.70 16.84 -10.89
C GLY A 217 10.91 15.99 -11.30
N ASP A 218 12.12 16.35 -10.85
CA ASP A 218 13.34 15.58 -11.13
C ASP A 218 13.42 14.29 -10.29
N ILE A 219 12.56 14.15 -9.29
CA ILE A 219 12.39 12.90 -8.53
C ILE A 219 11.60 11.94 -9.42
N VAL A 220 12.31 11.06 -10.12
CA VAL A 220 11.72 10.06 -11.03
C VAL A 220 11.75 8.64 -10.48
N ASP A 221 12.43 8.44 -9.35
CA ASP A 221 12.58 7.13 -8.71
C ASP A 221 12.44 7.24 -7.18
N ILE A 222 12.17 6.10 -6.55
CA ILE A 222 11.97 5.96 -5.11
C ILE A 222 13.27 6.28 -4.36
N ALA A 223 14.43 6.02 -4.95
CA ALA A 223 15.73 6.38 -4.41
C ALA A 223 16.31 7.60 -5.14
N ILE A 224 16.80 8.59 -4.38
CA ILE A 224 17.64 9.65 -4.95
C ILE A 224 18.98 9.02 -5.32
N GLN A 225 19.10 8.56 -6.56
CA GLN A 225 20.39 8.14 -7.09
C GLN A 225 21.19 9.41 -7.40
N LYS A 226 22.13 9.78 -6.52
CA LYS A 226 23.16 10.77 -6.91
C LYS A 226 23.91 10.15 -8.10
N GLY A 227 23.73 10.73 -9.28
CA GLY A 227 24.50 10.33 -10.45
C GLY A 227 25.98 10.35 -10.09
N ARG A 228 26.67 9.22 -10.29
CA ARG A 228 28.13 9.21 -10.23
C ARG A 228 28.61 10.19 -11.30
N ARG A 229 29.16 11.32 -10.86
CA ARG A 229 30.06 12.12 -11.70
C ARG A 229 31.38 11.38 -11.85
#